data_AF-A0A443STT8-F1
#
_entry.id   AF-A0A443STT8-F1
#
_cell.length_a   1.000
_cell.length_b   1.000
_cell.length_c   1.000
_cell.angle_alpha   90.00
_cell.angle_beta   90.00
_cell.angle_gamma   90.00
#
_symmetry.space_group_name_H-M   'P 1'
#
loop_
_entity.id
_entity.type
_entity.pdbx_description
1 polymer ?
#
loop_
_entity_poly.entity_id
_entity_poly.type
_entity_poly.pdbx_seq_one_letter_code
_entity_poly.pdbx_strand_id
1 'polypeptide(L)'
;MNLSPQVIREVSKELCDLVTNPLEGIKVVLNDEDITDIHAVIDGPSGTPYFGGSFRVRLLLGKDFPVCPPKAYFITKLFHPNVSRNGEICVNTLKKDWKSDLGIKHVLLTIKCLLIVPNPESALNEEAGKLLLEHYDDYCQRAKMMTEIHAQPAKEAKDGLELKSGCSSGKSGTELKDQGNKWYNLHKYDEAIGCYSRAILRNPSVPTFFTNRALCHLKLQHWELAAADSRRALEIDSNLIKGHCFLGQAMLEMEMYDEAIKHLQRAQDLAKDQKLNFGDEIASQLRVARKKRWTQLEEKRIAEEIELQSYLNNLIQQDKEKQQIKLVTEIGETVDKDHIAQLHRNIDRLDKYKTELNQMFATLDIRRKKRDIPDYLCGKISFEIMRDPVVTPSGITYDRKDIEEHLQRVGHFDPVTRHPLTADQLIPNLAMKEVVDAFLVENEWANEY
;
A
#
# COMPACT_ATOMS: atom_id res chain seq x y z
N MET A 1 45.10 25.36 2.91
CA MET A 1 44.29 25.09 4.12
C MET A 1 44.87 23.83 4.73
N ASN A 2 45.49 23.91 5.91
CA ASN A 2 46.36 22.83 6.37
C ASN A 2 45.66 22.01 7.47
N LEU A 3 44.88 21.01 7.06
CA LEU A 3 44.55 19.88 7.94
C LEU A 3 45.84 19.15 8.33
N SER A 4 45.86 18.52 9.50
CA SER A 4 47.04 17.75 9.90
C SER A 4 47.26 16.57 8.95
N PRO A 5 48.52 16.16 8.68
CA PRO A 5 48.80 15.02 7.81
C PRO A 5 48.14 13.71 8.27
N GLN A 6 47.91 13.57 9.57
CA GLN A 6 47.19 12.42 10.13
C GLN A 6 45.70 12.45 9.75
N VAL A 7 45.03 13.58 9.94
CA VAL A 7 43.61 13.76 9.59
C VAL A 7 43.40 13.57 8.09
N ILE A 8 44.32 14.06 7.26
CA ILE A 8 44.30 13.85 5.80
C ILE A 8 44.31 12.37 5.42
N ARG A 9 45.15 11.56 6.09
CA ARG A 9 45.21 10.10 5.84
C ARG A 9 43.94 9.40 6.29
N GLU A 10 43.38 9.80 7.43
CA GLU A 10 42.13 9.25 7.97
C GLU A 10 40.94 9.56 7.04
N VAL A 11 40.83 10.81 6.59
CA VAL A 11 39.82 11.26 5.60
C VAL A 11 39.96 10.51 4.28
N SER A 12 41.18 10.41 3.73
CA SER A 12 41.42 9.69 2.48
C SER A 12 41.03 8.22 2.58
N LYS A 13 41.36 7.57 3.70
CA LYS A 13 40.95 6.18 3.97
C LYS A 13 39.43 6.05 4.05
N GLU A 14 38.76 6.97 4.74
CA GLU A 14 37.30 6.97 4.87
C GLU A 14 36.60 7.21 3.52
N LEU A 15 37.09 8.14 2.70
CA LEU A 15 36.54 8.40 1.37
C LEU A 15 36.70 7.20 0.43
N CYS A 16 37.86 6.53 0.45
CA CYS A 16 38.07 5.29 -0.31
C CYS A 16 37.12 4.17 0.15
N ASP A 17 36.89 4.04 1.46
CA ASP A 17 35.92 3.07 1.99
C ASP A 17 34.49 3.39 1.54
N LEU A 18 34.07 4.66 1.59
CA LEU A 18 32.74 5.10 1.15
C LEU A 18 32.50 4.95 -0.36
N VAL A 19 33.57 4.92 -1.17
CA VAL A 19 33.48 4.66 -2.62
C VAL A 19 33.43 3.17 -2.90
N THR A 20 34.23 2.38 -2.17
CA THR A 20 34.28 0.92 -2.32
C THR A 20 33.03 0.26 -1.76
N ASN A 21 32.54 0.76 -0.63
CA ASN A 21 31.39 0.29 0.12
C ASN A 21 30.39 1.46 0.31
N PRO A 22 29.66 1.86 -0.75
CA PRO A 22 28.73 2.98 -0.68
C PRO A 22 27.60 2.69 0.31
N LEU A 23 27.20 3.73 1.05
CA LEU A 23 26.02 3.65 1.92
C LEU A 23 24.76 3.64 1.06
N GLU A 24 23.72 3.00 1.55
CA GLU A 24 22.44 2.93 0.86
C GLU A 24 21.93 4.34 0.51
N GLY A 25 21.75 4.62 -0.79
CA GLY A 25 21.30 5.91 -1.30
C GLY A 25 22.29 7.06 -1.13
N ILE A 26 23.59 6.81 -0.90
CA ILE A 26 24.62 7.85 -0.84
C ILE A 26 25.82 7.43 -1.71
N LYS A 27 26.20 8.30 -2.63
CA LYS A 27 27.35 8.10 -3.52
C LYS A 27 28.34 9.24 -3.34
N VAL A 28 29.55 8.92 -2.88
CA VAL A 28 30.64 9.90 -2.74
C VAL A 28 31.40 9.99 -4.06
N VAL A 29 31.74 11.21 -4.47
CA VAL A 29 32.56 11.50 -5.64
C VAL A 29 33.94 11.94 -5.15
N LEU A 30 34.96 11.18 -5.52
CA LEU A 30 36.35 11.52 -5.20
C LEU A 30 36.80 12.72 -6.03
N ASN A 31 37.49 13.65 -5.36
CA ASN A 31 38.24 14.71 -6.00
C ASN A 31 39.72 14.48 -5.69
N ASP A 32 40.48 14.10 -6.71
CA ASP A 32 41.92 13.78 -6.56
C ASP A 32 42.78 15.05 -6.36
N GLU A 33 42.24 16.24 -6.67
CA GLU A 33 42.95 17.52 -6.54
C GLU A 33 42.83 18.13 -5.13
N ASP A 34 41.66 17.99 -4.49
CA ASP A 34 41.40 18.53 -3.15
C ASP A 34 40.47 17.63 -2.33
N ILE A 35 41.06 16.92 -1.38
CA ILE A 35 40.37 16.03 -0.43
C ILE A 35 39.58 16.79 0.65
N THR A 36 39.75 18.11 0.75
CA THR A 36 38.99 18.96 1.70
C THR A 36 37.65 19.42 1.13
N ASP A 37 37.43 19.23 -0.18
CA ASP A 37 36.21 19.56 -0.89
C ASP A 37 35.52 18.29 -1.42
N ILE A 38 34.63 17.75 -0.61
CA ILE A 38 34.01 16.44 -0.84
C ILE A 38 32.64 16.63 -1.47
N HIS A 39 32.39 15.95 -2.58
CA HIS A 39 31.10 15.93 -3.24
C HIS A 39 30.41 14.59 -3.01
N ALA A 40 29.11 14.63 -2.75
CA ALA A 40 28.29 13.44 -2.61
C ALA A 40 26.93 13.65 -3.28
N VAL A 41 26.28 12.55 -3.66
CA VAL A 41 24.90 12.51 -4.12
C VAL A 41 24.12 11.69 -3.10
N ILE A 42 23.07 12.28 -2.55
CA ILE A 42 22.14 11.63 -1.62
C ILE A 42 20.81 11.44 -2.35
N ASP A 43 20.34 10.21 -2.41
CA ASP A 43 19.03 9.88 -2.94
C ASP A 43 17.96 10.22 -1.90
N GLY A 44 16.89 10.86 -2.37
CA GLY A 44 15.75 11.25 -1.56
C GLY A 44 15.07 10.03 -0.90
N PRO A 45 14.97 9.96 0.43
CA PRO A 45 14.41 8.80 1.12
C PRO A 45 12.94 8.55 0.78
N SER A 46 12.54 7.28 0.77
CA SER A 46 11.13 6.88 0.59
C SER A 46 10.23 7.39 1.70
N GLY A 47 9.00 7.75 1.38
CA GLY A 47 8.05 8.30 2.34
C GLY A 47 8.29 9.77 2.70
N THR A 48 9.20 10.46 2.00
CA THR A 48 9.47 11.90 2.15
C THR A 48 9.08 12.64 0.87
N PRO A 49 8.80 13.96 0.92
CA PRO A 49 8.56 14.75 -0.30
C PRO A 49 9.78 14.86 -1.21
N TYR A 50 10.94 14.36 -0.78
CA TYR A 50 12.19 14.32 -1.52
C TYR A 50 12.36 13.02 -2.33
N PHE A 51 11.47 12.04 -2.15
CA PHE A 51 11.58 10.72 -2.78
C PHE A 51 11.71 10.81 -4.31
N GLY A 52 12.65 10.01 -4.86
CA GLY A 52 12.96 9.98 -6.29
C GLY A 52 13.89 11.09 -6.78
N GLY A 53 14.24 12.06 -5.93
CA GLY A 53 15.26 13.06 -6.22
C GLY A 53 16.69 12.59 -5.91
N SER A 54 17.68 13.10 -6.64
CA SER A 54 19.11 12.98 -6.37
C SER A 54 19.69 14.34 -5.99
N PHE A 55 20.12 14.48 -4.74
CA PHE A 55 20.58 15.74 -4.16
C PHE A 55 22.10 15.77 -4.09
N ARG A 56 22.71 16.68 -4.86
CA ARG A 56 24.15 16.93 -4.81
C ARG A 56 24.47 17.75 -3.56
N VAL A 57 25.40 17.25 -2.76
CA VAL A 57 25.87 17.85 -1.51
C VAL A 57 27.38 18.06 -1.62
N ARG A 58 27.84 19.19 -1.09
CA ARG A 58 29.24 19.56 -0.96
C ARG A 58 29.59 19.72 0.52
N LEU A 59 30.66 19.06 0.95
CA LEU A 59 31.23 19.19 2.29
C LEU A 59 32.58 19.88 2.20
N LEU A 60 32.77 20.91 3.01
CA LEU A 60 34.03 21.64 3.12
C LEU A 60 34.66 21.40 4.48
N LEU A 61 35.79 20.71 4.49
CA LEU A 61 36.56 20.44 5.70
C LEU A 61 37.31 21.71 6.12
N GLY A 62 36.88 22.31 7.24
CA GLY A 62 37.57 23.48 7.82
C GLY A 62 38.86 23.10 8.54
N LYS A 63 39.70 24.09 8.84
CA LYS A 63 40.95 23.92 9.62
C LYS A 63 40.76 23.24 10.99
N ASP A 64 39.55 23.35 11.55
CA ASP A 64 39.20 22.83 12.87
C ASP A 64 38.59 21.41 12.80
N PHE A 65 38.55 20.77 11.63
CA PHE A 65 38.10 19.40 11.49
C PHE A 65 39.17 18.41 12.01
N PRO A 66 38.81 17.36 12.78
CA PRO A 66 37.45 16.90 13.13
C PRO A 66 36.88 17.45 14.45
N VAL A 67 37.54 18.41 15.13
CA VAL A 67 37.01 19.02 16.37
C VAL A 67 35.65 19.68 16.13
N CYS A 68 35.51 20.40 15.02
CA CYS A 68 34.22 20.88 14.52
C CYS A 68 33.77 20.06 13.30
N PRO A 69 32.44 19.88 13.10
CA PRO A 69 31.92 19.25 11.90
C PRO A 69 32.24 20.11 10.66
N PRO A 70 32.33 19.50 9.47
CA PRO A 70 32.54 20.23 8.23
C PRO A 70 31.33 21.11 7.90
N LYS A 71 31.55 22.15 7.08
CA LYS A 71 30.44 22.93 6.52
C LYS A 71 29.81 22.14 5.39
N ALA A 72 28.48 22.10 5.33
CA ALA A 72 27.76 21.32 4.34
C ALA A 72 26.79 22.19 3.55
N TYR A 73 26.70 21.93 2.25
CA TYR A 73 25.85 22.68 1.33
C TYR A 73 25.15 21.73 0.36
N PHE A 74 23.85 21.93 0.17
CA PHE A 74 23.16 21.40 -0.99
C PHE A 74 23.50 22.24 -2.23
N ILE A 75 24.10 21.61 -3.24
CA ILE A 75 24.25 22.20 -4.57
C ILE A 75 22.90 22.14 -5.31
N THR A 76 22.19 21.02 -5.16
CA THR A 76 20.82 20.87 -5.68
C THR A 76 19.88 21.76 -4.88
N LYS A 77 19.13 22.64 -5.56
CA LYS A 77 18.12 23.48 -4.89
C LYS A 77 17.01 22.60 -4.33
N LEU A 78 16.62 22.85 -3.08
CA LEU A 78 15.50 22.17 -2.42
C LEU A 78 14.76 23.10 -1.48
N PHE A 79 13.53 22.73 -1.12
CA PHE A 79 12.76 23.41 -0.09
C PHE A 79 12.81 22.59 1.20
N HIS A 80 13.56 23.07 2.19
CA HIS A 80 13.81 22.34 3.43
C HIS A 80 14.03 23.32 4.61
N PRO A 81 13.46 23.08 5.81
CA PRO A 81 13.58 23.97 6.97
C PRO A 81 15.03 24.30 7.36
N ASN A 82 15.90 23.29 7.47
CA ASN A 82 17.30 23.47 7.90
C ASN A 82 18.28 23.89 6.79
N VAL A 83 17.80 24.30 5.61
CA VAL A 83 18.64 24.67 4.47
C VAL A 83 18.37 26.12 4.08
N SER A 84 19.42 26.93 3.97
CA SER A 84 19.31 28.32 3.55
C SER A 84 19.02 28.45 2.05
N ARG A 85 18.67 29.66 1.59
CA ARG A 85 18.45 29.95 0.16
C ARG A 85 19.67 29.66 -0.72
N ASN A 86 20.88 29.71 -0.13
CA ASN A 86 22.14 29.44 -0.82
C ASN A 86 22.56 27.96 -0.72
N GLY A 87 21.72 27.11 -0.13
CA GLY A 87 21.99 25.68 0.05
C GLY A 87 22.76 25.33 1.32
N GLU A 88 23.14 26.28 2.15
CA GLU A 88 23.88 26.01 3.41
C GLU A 88 23.00 25.24 4.40
N ILE A 89 23.54 24.16 4.96
CA ILE A 89 22.87 23.34 5.98
C ILE A 89 23.21 23.91 7.37
N CYS A 90 22.19 24.02 8.23
CA CYS A 90 22.35 24.59 9.56
C CYS A 90 23.43 23.88 10.39
N VAL A 91 24.47 24.62 10.77
CA VAL A 91 25.61 24.09 11.53
C VAL A 91 25.18 23.60 12.92
N ASN A 92 24.16 24.20 13.53
CA ASN A 92 23.63 23.75 14.83
C ASN A 92 23.07 22.33 14.74
N THR A 93 22.48 21.98 13.60
CA THR A 93 21.96 20.64 13.34
C THR A 93 23.09 19.62 13.24
N LEU A 94 24.19 19.97 12.57
CA LEU A 94 25.36 19.09 12.47
C LEU A 94 26.19 19.02 13.76
N LYS A 95 26.11 20.05 14.62
CA LYS A 95 26.87 20.13 15.89
C LYS A 95 26.20 19.42 17.06
N LYS A 96 24.88 19.22 17.07
CA LYS A 96 24.11 18.76 18.24
C LYS A 96 24.66 17.46 18.86
N ASP A 97 25.09 16.53 18.03
CA ASP A 97 25.63 15.23 18.44
C ASP A 97 27.04 14.95 17.88
N TRP A 98 27.75 16.02 17.48
CA TRP A 98 29.09 15.88 16.90
C TRP A 98 30.14 15.55 17.95
N LYS A 99 31.01 14.60 17.61
CA LYS A 99 32.20 14.22 18.37
C LYS A 99 33.37 14.10 17.39
N SER A 100 34.58 14.37 17.86
CA SER A 100 35.77 14.40 16.99
C SER A 100 36.24 13.04 16.49
N ASP A 101 35.65 11.95 16.99
CA ASP A 101 35.82 10.57 16.50
C ASP A 101 34.84 10.23 15.36
N LEU A 102 33.86 11.09 15.08
CA LEU A 102 32.92 10.93 13.98
C LEU A 102 33.51 11.47 12.67
N GLY A 103 33.28 10.73 11.58
CA GLY A 103 33.82 11.02 10.25
C GLY A 103 32.78 11.54 9.25
N ILE A 104 33.20 11.61 7.99
CA ILE A 104 32.40 12.04 6.84
C ILE A 104 31.15 11.16 6.67
N LYS A 105 31.29 9.86 6.94
CA LYS A 105 30.18 8.89 6.91
C LYS A 105 29.03 9.34 7.81
N HIS A 106 29.34 9.78 9.03
CA HIS A 106 28.33 10.24 9.98
C HIS A 106 27.65 11.51 9.48
N VAL A 107 28.41 12.47 8.95
CA VAL A 107 27.85 13.73 8.41
C VAL A 107 26.86 13.44 7.28
N LEU A 108 27.22 12.58 6.32
CA LEU A 108 26.34 12.23 5.20
C LEU A 108 25.06 11.52 5.65
N LEU A 109 25.15 10.63 6.65
CA LEU A 109 23.98 9.99 7.24
C LEU A 109 23.08 11.00 7.96
N THR A 110 23.66 11.93 8.72
CA THR A 110 22.90 13.00 9.40
C THR A 110 22.16 13.88 8.39
N ILE A 111 22.80 14.22 7.27
CA ILE A 111 22.15 14.97 6.19
C ILE A 111 21.02 14.17 5.55
N LYS A 112 21.19 12.85 5.34
CA LYS A 112 20.12 11.98 4.86
C LYS A 112 18.95 11.92 5.84
N CYS A 113 19.22 11.79 7.14
CA CYS A 113 18.20 11.78 8.19
C CYS A 113 17.42 13.09 8.26
N LEU A 114 18.06 14.23 7.98
CA LEU A 114 17.38 15.52 7.91
C LEU A 114 16.29 15.56 6.83
N LEU A 115 16.52 14.90 5.69
CA LEU A 115 15.49 14.78 4.64
C LEU A 115 14.29 13.94 5.09
N ILE A 116 14.45 13.07 6.11
CA ILE A 116 13.37 12.26 6.68
C ILE A 116 12.64 13.04 7.77
N VAL A 117 13.39 13.60 8.71
CA VAL A 117 12.87 14.33 9.86
C VAL A 117 13.56 15.70 9.94
N PRO A 118 12.97 16.73 9.31
CA PRO A 118 13.48 18.09 9.44
C PRO A 118 13.37 18.58 10.87
N ASN A 119 14.31 19.43 11.29
CA ASN A 119 14.29 20.05 12.62
C ASN A 119 13.73 21.48 12.57
N PRO A 120 12.48 21.73 13.02
CA PRO A 120 11.90 23.06 12.99
C PRO A 120 12.60 24.08 13.92
N GLU A 121 13.22 23.63 15.02
CA GLU A 121 13.87 24.52 16.00
C GLU A 121 15.12 25.21 15.43
N SER A 122 15.76 24.62 14.43
CA SER A 122 16.96 25.15 13.76
C SER A 122 16.69 25.52 12.30
N ALA A 123 15.46 25.96 11.99
CA ALA A 123 15.08 26.34 10.63
C ALA A 123 15.86 27.58 10.15
N LEU A 124 16.55 27.44 9.01
CA LEU A 124 17.15 28.55 8.26
C LEU A 124 16.20 29.11 7.21
N ASN A 125 15.25 28.27 6.75
CA ASN A 125 14.16 28.68 5.90
C ASN A 125 12.89 28.75 6.76
N GLU A 126 12.59 29.97 7.25
CA GLU A 126 11.46 30.24 8.14
C GLU A 126 10.13 29.82 7.51
N GLU A 127 9.96 30.02 6.20
CA GLU A 127 8.76 29.63 5.48
C GLU A 127 8.57 28.10 5.47
N ALA A 128 9.64 27.36 5.15
CA ALA A 128 9.59 25.89 5.19
C ALA A 128 9.38 25.37 6.61
N GLY A 129 10.00 25.99 7.63
CA GLY A 129 9.81 25.63 9.03
C GLY A 129 8.38 25.88 9.51
N LYS A 130 7.78 27.01 9.14
CA LYS A 130 6.39 27.35 9.47
C LYS A 130 5.41 26.39 8.81
N LEU A 131 5.56 26.14 7.50
CA LEU A 131 4.70 25.19 6.79
C LEU A 131 4.84 23.77 7.34
N LEU A 132 6.04 23.34 7.73
CA LEU A 132 6.23 22.02 8.36
C LEU A 132 5.38 21.85 9.63
N LEU A 133 5.26 22.90 10.45
CA LEU A 133 4.54 22.86 11.73
C LEU A 133 3.04 23.11 11.59
N GLU A 134 2.64 24.06 10.74
CA GLU A 134 1.26 24.56 10.67
C GLU A 134 0.46 23.94 9.51
N HIS A 135 1.12 23.63 8.39
CA HIS A 135 0.48 23.21 7.13
C HIS A 135 1.33 22.16 6.39
N TYR A 136 1.42 20.96 6.98
CA TYR A 136 2.34 19.91 6.51
C TYR A 136 2.10 19.49 5.05
N ASP A 137 0.84 19.45 4.60
CA ASP A 137 0.50 19.11 3.21
C ASP A 137 1.06 20.12 2.21
N ASP A 138 1.00 21.43 2.52
CA ASP A 138 1.53 22.49 1.67
C ASP A 138 3.07 22.46 1.64
N TYR A 139 3.70 22.17 2.78
CA TYR A 139 5.13 21.90 2.84
C TYR A 139 5.51 20.75 1.90
N CYS A 140 4.79 19.63 1.99
CA CYS A 140 5.03 18.44 1.18
C CYS A 140 4.86 18.72 -0.32
N GLN A 141 3.78 19.39 -0.72
CA GLN A 141 3.54 19.76 -2.12
C GLN A 141 4.68 20.62 -2.68
N ARG A 142 5.12 21.63 -1.93
CA ARG A 142 6.18 22.53 -2.37
C ARG A 142 7.56 21.86 -2.39
N ALA A 143 7.87 21.05 -1.39
CA ALA A 143 9.10 20.26 -1.34
C ALA A 143 9.16 19.25 -2.48
N LYS A 144 8.03 18.60 -2.80
CA LYS A 144 7.91 17.68 -3.94
C LYS A 144 8.10 18.40 -5.28
N MET A 145 7.42 19.53 -5.49
CA MET A 145 7.59 20.34 -6.69
C MET A 145 9.06 20.76 -6.91
N MET A 146 9.72 21.22 -5.84
CA MET A 146 11.15 21.60 -5.92
C MET A 146 12.06 20.42 -6.22
N THR A 147 11.76 19.25 -5.66
CA THR A 147 12.46 17.98 -5.94
C THR A 147 12.29 17.59 -7.40
N GLU A 148 11.07 17.64 -7.93
CA GLU A 148 10.77 17.30 -9.33
C GLU A 148 11.46 18.22 -10.34
N ILE A 149 11.70 19.49 -9.99
CA ILE A 149 12.34 20.45 -10.88
C ILE A 149 13.87 20.38 -10.80
N HIS A 150 14.43 20.29 -9.59
CA HIS A 150 15.85 20.54 -9.36
C HIS A 150 16.66 19.29 -9.03
N ALA A 151 16.03 18.27 -8.45
CA ALA A 151 16.70 17.06 -7.99
C ALA A 151 16.52 15.88 -8.97
N GLN A 152 16.17 16.13 -10.23
CA GLN A 152 16.15 15.06 -11.21
C GLN A 152 17.55 14.46 -11.38
N PRO A 153 17.69 13.12 -11.40
CA PRO A 153 18.97 12.50 -11.68
C PRO A 153 19.47 13.03 -13.03
N ALA A 154 20.71 13.53 -13.04
CA ALA A 154 21.26 14.15 -14.22
C ALA A 154 21.14 13.19 -15.41
N LYS A 155 20.40 13.59 -16.45
CA LYS A 155 20.62 13.08 -17.79
C LYS A 155 22.09 13.32 -18.07
N GLU A 156 22.88 12.28 -18.22
CA GLU A 156 24.23 12.39 -18.77
C GLU A 156 24.14 13.28 -20.00
N ALA A 157 24.88 14.39 -19.96
CA ALA A 157 24.95 15.35 -21.03
C ALA A 157 25.52 14.65 -22.27
N LYS A 158 24.64 14.17 -23.13
CA LYS A 158 24.92 14.10 -24.57
C LYS A 158 24.69 15.48 -25.13
N ASP A 159 25.77 16.25 -25.24
CA ASP A 159 26.03 17.13 -26.38
C ASP A 159 27.46 17.66 -26.29
N GLY A 160 28.21 17.56 -27.40
CA GLY A 160 29.46 18.31 -27.58
C GLY A 160 30.74 17.53 -27.88
N LEU A 161 30.71 16.51 -28.73
CA LEU A 161 31.86 16.16 -29.59
C LEU A 161 31.32 15.68 -30.93
N GLU A 162 31.31 16.58 -31.91
CA GLU A 162 31.20 16.22 -33.31
C GLU A 162 32.37 15.32 -33.74
N LEU A 163 32.10 14.51 -34.76
CA LEU A 163 33.01 13.66 -35.55
C LEU A 163 33.40 12.30 -34.94
N LYS A 164 32.53 11.30 -35.13
CA LYS A 164 32.57 10.46 -36.36
C LYS A 164 31.41 9.46 -36.40
N SER A 165 30.90 9.33 -37.62
CA SER A 165 29.87 8.40 -38.10
C SER A 165 29.98 6.97 -37.58
N GLY A 166 28.87 6.45 -37.04
CA GLY A 166 28.66 5.05 -36.74
C GLY A 166 27.20 4.76 -36.41
N CYS A 167 26.41 4.45 -37.44
CA CYS A 167 25.02 4.04 -37.35
C CYS A 167 24.81 2.92 -36.30
N SER A 168 23.93 3.12 -35.33
CA SER A 168 23.20 1.99 -34.70
C SER A 168 21.75 2.39 -34.51
N SER A 169 20.89 1.66 -35.21
CA SER A 169 19.43 1.75 -35.22
C SER A 169 18.85 1.95 -33.82
N GLY A 170 18.07 3.03 -33.63
CA GLY A 170 17.27 3.22 -32.42
C GLY A 170 16.34 2.02 -32.22
N LYS A 171 16.48 1.31 -31.09
CA LYS A 171 15.69 0.12 -30.78
C LYS A 171 14.20 0.41 -30.91
N SER A 172 13.49 -0.45 -31.63
CA SER A 172 12.04 -0.34 -31.81
C SER A 172 11.29 -0.49 -30.47
N GLY A 173 10.05 0.02 -30.39
CA GLY A 173 9.23 -0.13 -29.18
C GLY A 173 9.01 -1.60 -28.78
N THR A 174 8.95 -2.49 -29.76
CA THR A 174 8.87 -3.95 -29.59
C THR A 174 10.16 -4.52 -28.99
N GLU A 175 11.34 -4.10 -29.45
CA GLU A 175 12.62 -4.53 -28.86
C GLU A 175 12.80 -4.06 -27.41
N LEU A 176 12.32 -2.85 -27.10
CA LEU A 176 12.34 -2.32 -25.74
C LEU A 176 11.41 -3.12 -24.81
N LYS A 177 10.24 -3.53 -25.30
CA LYS A 177 9.34 -4.45 -24.58
C LYS A 177 10.01 -5.80 -24.36
N ASP A 178 10.64 -6.40 -25.37
CA ASP A 178 11.31 -7.70 -25.22
C ASP A 178 12.51 -7.61 -24.26
N GLN A 179 13.24 -6.50 -24.25
CA GLN A 179 14.26 -6.23 -23.24
C GLN A 179 13.67 -6.10 -21.84
N GLY A 180 12.51 -5.44 -21.70
CA GLY A 180 11.76 -5.37 -20.45
C GLY A 180 11.35 -6.76 -19.95
N ASN A 181 10.88 -7.63 -20.85
CA ASN A 181 10.52 -9.01 -20.53
C ASN A 181 11.74 -9.80 -20.01
N LYS A 182 12.93 -9.58 -20.57
CA LYS A 182 14.18 -10.21 -20.07
C LYS A 182 14.49 -9.78 -18.64
N TRP A 183 14.40 -8.48 -18.34
CA TRP A 183 14.62 -7.98 -16.99
C TRP A 183 13.55 -8.46 -16.00
N TYR A 184 12.29 -8.54 -16.45
CA TYR A 184 11.20 -9.09 -15.66
C TYR A 184 11.47 -10.54 -15.24
N ASN A 185 11.93 -11.38 -16.17
CA ASN A 185 12.28 -12.78 -15.88
C ASN A 185 13.50 -12.91 -14.97
N LEU A 186 14.36 -11.88 -14.89
CA LEU A 186 15.48 -11.79 -13.94
C LEU A 186 15.06 -11.20 -12.59
N HIS A 187 13.76 -11.00 -12.34
CA HIS A 187 13.21 -10.34 -11.15
C HIS A 187 13.71 -8.91 -10.91
N LYS A 188 14.24 -8.27 -11.95
CA LYS A 188 14.74 -6.90 -11.96
C LYS A 188 13.63 -5.97 -12.44
N TYR A 189 12.66 -5.74 -11.57
CA TYR A 189 11.41 -5.06 -11.92
C TYR A 189 11.61 -3.57 -12.22
N ASP A 190 12.52 -2.88 -11.53
CA ASP A 190 12.83 -1.46 -11.78
C ASP A 190 13.47 -1.25 -13.17
N GLU A 191 14.42 -2.10 -13.55
CA GLU A 191 15.02 -2.05 -14.89
C GLU A 191 14.01 -2.42 -15.99
N ALA A 192 13.09 -3.35 -15.69
CA ALA A 192 11.99 -3.70 -16.59
C ALA A 192 11.04 -2.50 -16.78
N ILE A 193 10.68 -1.79 -15.71
CA ILE A 193 9.87 -0.56 -15.76
C ILE A 193 10.56 0.50 -16.63
N GLY A 194 11.88 0.68 -16.50
CA GLY A 194 12.64 1.60 -17.34
C GLY A 194 12.63 1.22 -18.83
N CYS A 195 12.60 -0.07 -19.14
CA CYS A 195 12.47 -0.55 -20.52
C CYS A 195 11.06 -0.34 -21.09
N TYR A 196 10.02 -0.69 -20.32
CA TYR A 196 8.63 -0.47 -20.75
C TYR A 196 8.29 1.02 -20.86
N SER A 197 8.79 1.87 -19.96
CA SER A 197 8.58 3.32 -20.04
C SER A 197 9.20 3.91 -21.31
N ARG A 198 10.39 3.44 -21.71
CA ARG A 198 10.98 3.81 -23.01
C ARG A 198 10.16 3.28 -24.19
N ALA A 199 9.56 2.09 -24.09
CA ALA A 199 8.65 1.56 -25.11
C ALA A 199 7.39 2.43 -25.26
N ILE A 200 6.79 2.84 -24.14
CA ILE A 200 5.62 3.75 -24.10
C ILE A 200 5.96 5.10 -24.73
N LEU A 201 7.11 5.70 -24.40
CA LEU A 201 7.55 6.97 -25.01
C LEU A 201 7.74 6.88 -26.52
N ARG A 202 8.09 5.70 -27.04
CA ARG A 202 8.26 5.47 -28.49
C ARG A 202 6.93 5.24 -29.19
N ASN A 203 6.03 4.46 -28.58
CA ASN A 203 4.69 4.23 -29.10
C ASN A 203 3.66 4.13 -27.96
N PRO A 204 2.96 5.25 -27.66
CA PRO A 204 1.95 5.28 -26.60
C PRO A 204 0.65 4.56 -26.93
N SER A 205 0.44 4.13 -28.18
CA SER A 205 -0.83 3.52 -28.62
C SER A 205 -0.92 2.02 -28.31
N VAL A 206 0.13 1.41 -27.75
CA VAL A 206 0.20 -0.04 -27.53
C VAL A 206 -0.16 -0.34 -26.06
N PRO A 207 -1.34 -0.95 -25.78
CA PRO A 207 -1.81 -1.16 -24.42
C PRO A 207 -0.95 -2.16 -23.64
N THR A 208 -0.31 -3.12 -24.34
CA THR A 208 0.52 -4.15 -23.70
C THR A 208 1.73 -3.58 -22.97
N PHE A 209 2.25 -2.41 -23.38
CA PHE A 209 3.39 -1.80 -22.69
C PHE A 209 2.98 -1.29 -21.30
N PHE A 210 1.78 -0.71 -21.20
CA PHE A 210 1.21 -0.29 -19.93
C PHE A 210 0.89 -1.48 -19.04
N THR A 211 0.29 -2.56 -19.54
CA THR A 211 0.00 -3.74 -18.71
C THR A 211 1.26 -4.44 -18.21
N ASN A 212 2.32 -4.49 -19.02
CA ASN A 212 3.59 -5.09 -18.58
C ASN A 212 4.28 -4.23 -17.51
N ARG A 213 4.20 -2.91 -17.62
CA ARG A 213 4.70 -1.99 -16.59
C ARG A 213 3.85 -2.05 -15.31
N ALA A 214 2.53 -2.10 -15.44
CA ALA A 214 1.59 -2.31 -14.33
C ALA A 214 1.90 -3.60 -13.56
N LEU A 215 2.21 -4.70 -14.26
CA LEU A 215 2.60 -5.96 -13.64
C LEU A 215 3.89 -5.83 -12.83
N CYS A 216 4.88 -5.07 -13.29
CA CYS A 216 6.07 -4.76 -12.50
C CYS A 216 5.72 -3.96 -11.24
N HIS A 217 4.85 -2.95 -11.37
CA HIS A 217 4.37 -2.17 -10.23
C HIS A 217 3.63 -3.03 -9.20
N LEU A 218 2.80 -3.99 -9.65
CA LEU A 218 2.16 -4.97 -8.75
C LEU A 218 3.19 -5.82 -7.99
N LYS A 219 4.26 -6.27 -8.66
CA LYS A 219 5.33 -7.04 -8.00
C LYS A 219 6.12 -6.22 -6.97
N LEU A 220 6.22 -4.91 -7.18
CA LEU A 220 6.84 -3.95 -6.26
C LEU A 220 5.86 -3.36 -5.24
N GLN A 221 4.59 -3.77 -5.22
CA GLN A 221 3.55 -3.24 -4.34
C GLN A 221 3.24 -1.75 -4.54
N HIS A 222 3.52 -1.21 -5.73
CA HIS A 222 3.18 0.16 -6.12
C HIS A 222 1.75 0.20 -6.69
N TRP A 223 0.74 0.04 -5.82
CA TRP A 223 -0.66 -0.16 -6.22
C TRP A 223 -1.25 0.99 -7.03
N GLU A 224 -1.00 2.25 -6.63
CA GLU A 224 -1.52 3.43 -7.32
C GLU A 224 -0.98 3.54 -8.76
N LEU A 225 0.32 3.28 -8.94
CA LEU A 225 0.97 3.30 -10.25
C LEU A 225 0.49 2.15 -11.13
N ALA A 226 0.31 0.96 -10.56
CA ALA A 226 -0.27 -0.18 -11.25
C ALA A 226 -1.71 0.10 -11.72
N ALA A 227 -2.53 0.72 -10.86
CA ALA A 227 -3.89 1.12 -11.19
C ALA A 227 -3.93 2.19 -12.30
N ALA A 228 -3.04 3.18 -12.24
CA ALA A 228 -2.94 4.22 -13.26
C ALA A 228 -2.56 3.64 -14.63
N ASP A 229 -1.54 2.78 -14.69
CA ASP A 229 -1.13 2.13 -15.94
C ASP A 229 -2.21 1.19 -16.48
N SER A 230 -2.89 0.45 -15.60
CA SER A 230 -3.98 -0.44 -16.01
C SER A 230 -5.18 0.36 -16.56
N ARG A 231 -5.52 1.50 -15.95
CA ARG A 231 -6.54 2.42 -16.51
C ARG A 231 -6.12 2.96 -17.87
N ARG A 232 -4.88 3.40 -18.05
CA ARG A 232 -4.37 3.83 -19.36
C ARG A 232 -4.43 2.73 -20.41
N ALA A 233 -4.11 1.49 -20.04
CA ALA A 233 -4.23 0.36 -20.95
C ALA A 233 -5.69 0.14 -21.39
N LEU A 234 -6.64 0.27 -20.47
CA LEU A 234 -8.08 0.09 -20.73
C LEU A 234 -8.72 1.26 -21.48
N GLU A 235 -8.18 2.47 -21.36
CA GLU A 235 -8.57 3.62 -22.21
C GLU A 235 -8.23 3.37 -23.68
N ILE A 236 -7.14 2.63 -23.94
CA ILE A 236 -6.71 2.26 -25.30
C ILE A 236 -7.47 1.02 -25.79
N ASP A 237 -7.54 -0.03 -24.95
CA ASP A 237 -8.26 -1.27 -25.25
C ASP A 237 -9.08 -1.75 -24.04
N SER A 238 -10.39 -1.49 -24.10
CA SER A 238 -11.34 -1.86 -23.07
C SER A 238 -11.59 -3.38 -22.93
N ASN A 239 -11.18 -4.19 -23.91
CA ASN A 239 -11.40 -5.65 -23.90
C ASN A 239 -10.19 -6.43 -23.38
N LEU A 240 -9.20 -5.72 -22.83
CA LEU A 240 -7.97 -6.31 -22.33
C LEU A 240 -8.18 -6.96 -20.95
N ILE A 241 -8.30 -8.29 -20.93
CA ILE A 241 -8.50 -9.09 -19.71
C ILE A 241 -7.45 -8.75 -18.65
N LYS A 242 -6.16 -8.76 -19.02
CA LYS A 242 -5.05 -8.46 -18.09
C LYS A 242 -5.14 -7.05 -17.50
N GLY A 243 -5.60 -6.07 -18.26
CA GLY A 243 -5.79 -4.70 -17.77
C GLY A 243 -6.84 -4.66 -16.67
N HIS A 244 -7.97 -5.34 -16.85
CA HIS A 244 -8.99 -5.46 -15.82
C HIS A 244 -8.54 -6.28 -14.61
N CYS A 245 -7.82 -7.39 -14.80
CA CYS A 245 -7.29 -8.19 -13.68
C CYS A 245 -6.31 -7.37 -12.83
N PHE A 246 -5.34 -6.69 -13.46
CA PHE A 246 -4.33 -5.92 -12.75
C PHE A 246 -4.92 -4.70 -12.05
N LEU A 247 -5.91 -4.04 -12.66
CA LEU A 247 -6.64 -2.96 -12.02
C LEU A 247 -7.43 -3.46 -10.80
N GLY A 248 -8.16 -4.58 -10.96
CA GLY A 248 -8.89 -5.21 -9.87
C GLY A 248 -7.99 -5.63 -8.72
N GLN A 249 -6.83 -6.21 -9.02
CA GLN A 249 -5.82 -6.58 -8.02
C GLN A 249 -5.23 -5.35 -7.30
N ALA A 250 -4.89 -4.29 -8.03
CA ALA A 250 -4.39 -3.06 -7.41
C ALA A 250 -5.44 -2.43 -6.48
N MET A 251 -6.71 -2.34 -6.93
CA MET A 251 -7.81 -1.80 -6.14
C MET A 251 -8.14 -2.63 -4.90
N LEU A 252 -7.97 -3.96 -4.99
CA LEU A 252 -8.13 -4.88 -3.87
C LEU A 252 -7.15 -4.58 -2.73
N GLU A 253 -5.90 -4.26 -3.07
CA GLU A 253 -4.87 -3.88 -2.09
C GLU A 253 -4.99 -2.43 -1.62
N MET A 254 -5.71 -1.58 -2.38
CA MET A 254 -6.09 -0.22 -1.97
C MET A 254 -7.41 -0.16 -1.17
N GLU A 255 -7.97 -1.32 -0.78
CA GLU A 255 -9.24 -1.45 -0.05
C GLU A 255 -10.49 -0.90 -0.78
N MET A 256 -10.39 -0.68 -2.09
CA MET A 256 -11.50 -0.25 -2.94
C MET A 256 -12.26 -1.46 -3.49
N TYR A 257 -12.91 -2.20 -2.59
CA TYR A 257 -13.42 -3.54 -2.91
C TYR A 257 -14.56 -3.58 -3.95
N ASP A 258 -15.46 -2.60 -3.94
CA ASP A 258 -16.57 -2.53 -4.91
C ASP A 258 -16.03 -2.35 -6.35
N GLU A 259 -15.06 -1.45 -6.53
CA GLU A 259 -14.42 -1.22 -7.83
C GLU A 259 -13.57 -2.42 -8.26
N ALA A 260 -12.86 -3.05 -7.32
CA ALA A 260 -12.08 -4.25 -7.57
C ALA A 260 -12.96 -5.38 -8.11
N ILE A 261 -14.09 -5.68 -7.45
CA ILE A 261 -15.05 -6.70 -7.86
C ILE A 261 -15.61 -6.39 -9.25
N LYS A 262 -15.97 -5.14 -9.52
CA LYS A 262 -16.48 -4.72 -10.83
C LYS A 262 -15.49 -5.02 -11.96
N HIS A 263 -14.22 -4.70 -11.78
CA HIS A 263 -13.19 -4.96 -12.79
C HIS A 263 -12.83 -6.44 -12.91
N LEU A 264 -12.75 -7.17 -11.80
CA LEU A 264 -12.51 -8.62 -11.82
C LEU A 264 -13.68 -9.38 -12.48
N GLN A 265 -14.92 -8.98 -12.23
CA GLN A 265 -16.10 -9.55 -12.89
C GLN A 265 -16.05 -9.30 -14.41
N ARG A 266 -15.72 -8.06 -14.81
CA ARG A 266 -15.56 -7.73 -16.22
C ARG A 266 -14.45 -8.55 -16.89
N ALA A 267 -13.33 -8.79 -16.19
CA ALA A 267 -12.26 -9.65 -16.68
C ALA A 267 -12.74 -11.11 -16.86
N GLN A 268 -13.55 -11.61 -15.93
CA GLN A 268 -14.12 -12.96 -16.00
C GLN A 268 -15.06 -13.11 -17.19
N ASP A 269 -15.92 -12.12 -17.43
CA ASP A 269 -16.86 -12.13 -18.56
C ASP A 269 -16.11 -12.09 -19.90
N LEU A 270 -15.12 -11.21 -20.02
CA LEU A 270 -14.26 -11.15 -21.21
C LEU A 270 -13.47 -12.44 -21.44
N ALA A 271 -13.00 -13.11 -20.38
CA ALA A 271 -12.31 -14.39 -20.49
C ALA A 271 -13.23 -15.51 -21.01
N LYS A 272 -14.50 -15.53 -20.58
CA LYS A 272 -15.53 -16.44 -21.10
C LYS A 272 -15.83 -16.16 -22.56
N ASP A 273 -16.04 -14.89 -22.92
CA ASP A 273 -16.34 -14.47 -24.29
C ASP A 273 -15.21 -14.83 -25.26
N GLN A 274 -13.95 -14.64 -24.85
CA GLN A 274 -12.76 -14.95 -25.64
C GLN A 274 -12.37 -16.45 -25.57
N LYS A 275 -13.09 -17.27 -24.79
CA LYS A 275 -12.81 -18.71 -24.55
C LYS A 275 -11.37 -18.97 -24.07
N LEU A 276 -10.85 -18.10 -23.21
CA LEU A 276 -9.49 -18.21 -22.67
C LEU A 276 -9.49 -18.88 -21.29
N ASN A 277 -8.47 -19.70 -21.02
CA ASN A 277 -8.33 -20.47 -19.77
C ASN A 277 -7.82 -19.62 -18.58
N PHE A 278 -8.36 -18.40 -18.38
CA PHE A 278 -8.06 -17.55 -17.20
C PHE A 278 -9.07 -17.74 -16.06
N GLY A 279 -10.08 -18.61 -16.23
CA GLY A 279 -11.25 -18.73 -15.36
C GLY A 279 -10.91 -18.92 -13.89
N ASP A 280 -10.02 -19.86 -13.58
CA ASP A 280 -9.73 -20.26 -12.19
C ASP A 280 -9.01 -19.17 -11.39
N GLU A 281 -8.04 -18.48 -12.01
CA GLU A 281 -7.28 -17.40 -11.36
C GLU A 281 -8.15 -16.18 -11.09
N ILE A 282 -8.96 -15.76 -12.07
CA ILE A 282 -9.87 -14.62 -11.92
C ILE A 282 -10.97 -14.93 -10.90
N ALA A 283 -11.54 -16.14 -10.93
CA ALA A 283 -12.53 -16.57 -9.94
C ALA A 283 -11.94 -16.57 -8.52
N SER A 284 -10.70 -17.06 -8.35
CA SER A 284 -10.01 -17.02 -7.06
C SER A 284 -9.82 -15.59 -6.56
N GLN A 285 -9.39 -14.66 -7.42
CA GLN A 285 -9.24 -13.25 -7.03
C GLN A 285 -10.58 -12.60 -6.67
N LEU A 286 -11.64 -12.93 -7.40
CA LEU A 286 -12.99 -12.43 -7.14
C LEU A 286 -13.52 -12.88 -5.78
N ARG A 287 -13.30 -14.15 -5.39
CA ARG A 287 -13.64 -14.66 -4.06
C ARG A 287 -12.91 -13.93 -2.94
N VAL A 288 -11.61 -13.71 -3.11
CA VAL A 288 -10.82 -12.94 -2.13
C VAL A 288 -11.36 -11.51 -2.01
N ALA A 289 -11.72 -10.88 -3.13
CA ALA A 289 -12.28 -9.53 -3.14
C ALA A 289 -13.64 -9.45 -2.44
N ARG A 290 -14.56 -10.39 -2.72
CA ARG A 290 -15.86 -10.48 -2.05
C ARG A 290 -15.72 -10.72 -0.55
N LYS A 291 -14.85 -11.64 -0.15
CA LYS A 291 -14.54 -11.91 1.25
C LYS A 291 -14.01 -10.66 1.97
N LYS A 292 -13.03 -9.96 1.39
CA LYS A 292 -12.47 -8.73 1.98
C LYS A 292 -13.53 -7.62 2.08
N ARG A 293 -14.36 -7.43 1.04
CA ARG A 293 -15.51 -6.49 1.06
C ARG A 293 -16.45 -6.78 2.21
N TRP A 294 -16.85 -8.03 2.35
CA TRP A 294 -17.76 -8.46 3.41
C TRP A 294 -17.17 -8.18 4.79
N THR A 295 -15.90 -8.55 5.01
CA THR A 295 -15.20 -8.26 6.26
C THR A 295 -15.21 -6.77 6.58
N GLN A 296 -14.94 -5.90 5.60
CA GLN A 296 -14.95 -4.44 5.80
C GLN A 296 -16.35 -3.92 6.18
N LEU A 297 -17.41 -4.39 5.51
CA LEU A 297 -18.79 -4.00 5.82
C LEU A 297 -19.22 -4.50 7.20
N GLU A 298 -18.84 -5.72 7.56
CA GLU A 298 -19.11 -6.34 8.86
C GLU A 298 -18.38 -5.58 9.98
N GLU A 299 -17.11 -5.21 9.79
CA GLU A 299 -16.35 -4.37 10.73
C GLU A 299 -17.01 -3.01 10.94
N LYS A 300 -17.45 -2.34 9.87
CA LYS A 300 -18.20 -1.07 9.95
C LYS A 300 -19.50 -1.23 10.74
N ARG A 301 -20.28 -2.27 10.43
CA ARG A 301 -21.54 -2.57 11.14
C ARG A 301 -21.31 -2.81 12.62
N ILE A 302 -20.27 -3.58 12.98
CA ILE A 302 -19.92 -3.84 14.38
C ILE A 302 -19.51 -2.53 15.08
N ALA A 303 -18.75 -1.67 14.42
CA ALA A 303 -18.35 -0.37 14.96
C ALA A 303 -19.57 0.52 15.25
N GLU A 304 -20.51 0.63 14.30
CA GLU A 304 -21.77 1.37 14.48
C GLU A 304 -22.61 0.79 15.63
N GLU A 305 -22.69 -0.53 15.76
CA GLU A 305 -23.40 -1.19 16.86
C GLU A 305 -22.75 -0.89 18.23
N ILE A 306 -21.42 -0.90 18.33
CA ILE A 306 -20.67 -0.57 19.55
C ILE A 306 -20.87 0.90 19.92
N GLU A 307 -20.83 1.79 18.92
CA GLU A 307 -21.08 3.22 19.11
C GLU A 307 -22.51 3.46 19.62
N LEU A 308 -23.50 2.82 19.00
CA LEU A 308 -24.90 2.91 19.42
C LEU A 308 -25.11 2.37 20.84
N GLN A 309 -24.52 1.20 21.17
CA GLN A 309 -24.60 0.64 22.51
C GLN A 309 -24.00 1.59 23.55
N SER A 310 -22.85 2.20 23.24
CA SER A 310 -22.19 3.16 24.11
C SER A 310 -23.03 4.43 24.29
N TYR A 311 -23.59 4.95 23.20
CA TYR A 311 -24.47 6.12 23.20
C TYR A 311 -25.71 5.89 24.07
N LEU A 312 -26.41 4.76 23.89
CA LEU A 312 -27.61 4.42 24.66
C LEU A 312 -27.29 4.19 26.14
N ASN A 313 -26.18 3.50 26.45
CA ASN A 313 -25.73 3.33 27.84
C ASN A 313 -25.45 4.68 28.50
N ASN A 314 -24.82 5.62 27.78
CA ASN A 314 -24.54 6.96 28.28
C ASN A 314 -25.82 7.77 28.53
N LEU A 315 -26.82 7.69 27.65
CA LEU A 315 -28.11 8.34 27.87
C LEU A 315 -28.83 7.81 29.12
N ILE A 316 -28.88 6.49 29.30
CA ILE A 316 -29.49 5.87 30.48
C ILE A 316 -28.73 6.27 31.75
N GLN A 317 -27.40 6.29 31.68
CA GLN A 317 -26.55 6.68 32.80
C GLN A 317 -26.75 8.15 33.19
N GLN A 318 -26.81 9.06 32.21
CA GLN A 318 -27.08 10.48 32.45
C GLN A 318 -28.48 10.72 33.03
N ASP A 319 -29.51 10.01 32.55
CA ASP A 319 -30.85 10.13 33.13
C ASP A 319 -30.88 9.58 34.56
N LYS A 320 -30.18 8.48 34.82
CA LYS A 320 -30.02 7.92 36.17
C LYS A 320 -29.35 8.92 37.11
N GLU A 321 -28.26 9.53 36.70
CA GLU A 321 -27.55 10.55 37.48
C GLU A 321 -28.45 11.76 37.79
N LYS A 322 -29.25 12.22 36.81
CA LYS A 322 -30.23 13.30 37.04
C LYS A 322 -31.28 12.90 38.07
N GLN A 323 -31.82 11.69 38.02
CA GLN A 323 -32.79 11.19 39.01
C GLN A 323 -32.16 11.04 40.40
N GLN A 324 -30.91 10.58 40.48
CA GLN A 324 -30.15 10.48 41.72
C GLN A 324 -29.88 11.85 42.35
N ILE A 325 -29.49 12.85 41.54
CA ILE A 325 -29.30 14.22 42.02
C ILE A 325 -30.61 14.77 42.59
N LYS A 326 -31.73 14.63 41.88
CA LYS A 326 -33.06 15.05 42.36
C LYS A 326 -33.42 14.41 43.70
N LEU A 327 -33.22 13.09 43.80
CA LEU A 327 -33.46 12.33 45.02
C LEU A 327 -32.64 12.87 46.21
N VAL A 328 -31.35 13.14 46.00
CA VAL A 328 -30.47 13.68 47.05
C VAL A 328 -30.90 15.08 47.49
N THR A 329 -31.28 15.94 46.55
CA THR A 329 -31.77 17.29 46.85
C THR A 329 -33.07 17.25 47.66
N GLU A 330 -34.05 16.43 47.25
CA GLU A 330 -35.38 16.40 47.86
C GLU A 330 -35.43 15.71 49.23
N ILE A 331 -34.53 14.75 49.51
CA ILE A 331 -34.38 14.15 50.85
C ILE A 331 -33.99 15.23 51.89
N GLY A 332 -33.29 16.28 51.49
CA GLY A 332 -32.90 17.39 52.36
C GLY A 332 -34.01 18.38 52.70
N GLU A 333 -35.10 18.44 51.91
CA GLU A 333 -36.12 19.51 51.96
C GLU A 333 -37.44 19.10 52.63
N THR A 334 -37.49 18.00 53.41
CA THR A 334 -38.71 17.50 54.06
C THR A 334 -39.85 17.20 53.07
N VAL A 335 -39.55 16.42 52.03
CA VAL A 335 -40.51 16.01 50.98
C VAL A 335 -41.28 14.73 51.36
N ASP A 336 -42.49 14.58 50.80
CA ASP A 336 -43.39 13.42 50.92
C ASP A 336 -42.66 12.07 50.66
N LYS A 337 -42.83 11.12 51.59
CA LYS A 337 -42.19 9.80 51.54
C LYS A 337 -42.61 9.00 50.30
N ASP A 338 -43.84 9.18 49.83
CA ASP A 338 -44.33 8.49 48.64
C ASP A 338 -43.63 8.97 47.36
N HIS A 339 -43.28 10.25 47.30
CA HIS A 339 -42.52 10.82 46.19
C HIS A 339 -41.08 10.29 46.13
N ILE A 340 -40.40 10.23 47.29
CA ILE A 340 -39.06 9.66 47.43
C ILE A 340 -39.05 8.17 47.03
N ALA A 341 -40.09 7.41 47.40
CA ALA A 341 -40.23 6.02 46.99
C ALA A 341 -40.40 5.88 45.47
N GLN A 342 -41.12 6.81 44.83
CA GLN A 342 -41.30 6.82 43.37
C GLN A 342 -39.98 7.10 42.63
N LEU A 343 -39.14 8.01 43.13
CA LEU A 343 -37.81 8.28 42.57
C LEU A 343 -36.88 7.06 42.65
N HIS A 344 -36.87 6.34 43.77
CA HIS A 344 -36.11 5.08 43.89
C HIS A 344 -36.59 4.04 42.86
N ARG A 345 -37.91 3.84 42.71
CA ARG A 345 -38.46 2.93 41.68
C ARG A 345 -38.04 3.32 40.27
N ASN A 346 -37.96 4.63 39.97
CA ASN A 346 -37.51 5.11 38.67
C ASN A 346 -36.02 4.79 38.43
N ILE A 347 -35.17 4.95 39.44
CA ILE A 347 -33.74 4.60 39.37
C ILE A 347 -33.56 3.09 39.15
N ASP A 348 -34.25 2.26 39.93
CA ASP A 348 -34.20 0.79 39.77
C ASP A 348 -34.67 0.35 38.37
N ARG A 349 -35.67 1.04 37.82
CA ARG A 349 -36.14 0.80 36.45
C ARG A 349 -35.09 1.15 35.40
N LEU A 350 -34.33 2.23 35.58
CA LEU A 350 -33.23 2.59 34.67
C LEU A 350 -32.10 1.57 34.71
N ASP A 351 -31.77 1.03 35.90
CA ASP A 351 -30.81 -0.08 36.03
C ASP A 351 -31.29 -1.33 35.30
N LYS A 352 -32.58 -1.68 35.45
CA LYS A 352 -33.18 -2.79 34.70
C LYS A 352 -33.08 -2.58 33.19
N TYR A 353 -33.42 -1.38 32.69
CA TYR A 353 -33.30 -1.05 31.27
C TYR A 353 -31.87 -1.14 30.76
N LYS A 354 -30.88 -0.71 31.56
CA LYS A 354 -29.46 -0.86 31.23
C LYS A 354 -29.06 -2.33 31.11
N THR A 355 -29.51 -3.19 32.02
CA THR A 355 -29.24 -4.63 31.95
C THR A 355 -29.91 -5.27 30.73
N GLU A 356 -31.19 -4.97 30.47
CA GLU A 356 -31.92 -5.49 29.31
C GLU A 356 -31.26 -5.05 28.00
N LEU A 357 -30.84 -3.79 27.89
CA LEU A 357 -30.10 -3.27 26.74
C LEU A 357 -28.82 -4.07 26.49
N ASN A 358 -27.97 -4.22 27.50
CA ASN A 358 -26.71 -4.93 27.35
C ASN A 358 -26.93 -6.43 27.06
N GLN A 359 -28.00 -7.02 27.58
CA GLN A 359 -28.38 -8.38 27.25
C GLN A 359 -28.83 -8.50 25.77
N MET A 360 -29.58 -7.54 25.24
CA MET A 360 -29.94 -7.52 23.81
C MET A 360 -28.68 -7.51 22.93
N PHE A 361 -27.72 -6.63 23.20
CA PHE A 361 -26.46 -6.58 22.45
C PHE A 361 -25.59 -7.84 22.64
N ALA A 362 -25.59 -8.44 23.83
CA ALA A 362 -24.89 -9.71 24.07
C ALA A 362 -25.48 -10.89 23.26
N THR A 363 -26.78 -10.90 22.98
CA THR A 363 -27.36 -11.91 22.07
C THR A 363 -26.95 -11.72 20.61
N LEU A 364 -26.62 -10.50 20.20
CA LEU A 364 -26.08 -10.21 18.88
C LEU A 364 -24.62 -10.66 18.76
N ASP A 365 -23.82 -10.53 19.83
CA ASP A 365 -22.43 -11.02 19.90
C ASP A 365 -22.30 -12.53 19.63
N ILE A 366 -23.26 -13.33 20.05
CA ILE A 366 -23.26 -14.78 19.80
C ILE A 366 -23.34 -15.08 18.29
N ARG A 367 -24.04 -14.24 17.51
CA ARG A 367 -24.10 -14.35 16.04
C ARG A 367 -22.82 -13.86 15.34
N ARG A 368 -21.91 -13.19 16.06
CA ARG A 368 -20.61 -12.72 15.55
C ARG A 368 -19.55 -13.82 15.50
N LYS A 369 -19.73 -14.95 16.18
CA LYS A 369 -18.73 -16.04 16.21
C LYS A 369 -18.76 -16.87 14.91
N LYS A 370 -17.90 -16.46 13.98
CA LYS A 370 -17.39 -17.18 12.79
C LYS A 370 -18.44 -17.60 11.75
N ARG A 371 -18.68 -16.66 10.84
CA ARG A 371 -19.35 -16.86 9.54
C ARG A 371 -18.35 -17.39 8.52
N ASP A 372 -17.99 -18.67 8.63
CA ASP A 372 -17.24 -19.40 7.60
C ASP A 372 -18.19 -20.39 6.92
N ILE A 373 -18.16 -20.46 5.59
CA ILE A 373 -18.93 -21.48 4.86
C ILE A 373 -18.23 -22.83 5.10
N PRO A 374 -18.93 -23.85 5.63
CA PRO A 374 -18.32 -25.15 5.81
C PRO A 374 -17.82 -25.75 4.49
N ASP A 375 -16.59 -26.27 4.48
CA ASP A 375 -15.91 -26.82 3.27
C ASP A 375 -16.70 -27.93 2.53
N TYR A 376 -17.62 -28.59 3.22
CA TYR A 376 -18.48 -29.62 2.63
C TYR A 376 -19.64 -29.05 1.80
N LEU A 377 -19.99 -27.77 1.99
CA LEU A 377 -20.96 -27.04 1.16
C LEU A 377 -20.32 -26.41 -0.08
N CYS A 378 -18.99 -26.37 -0.11
CA CYS A 378 -18.22 -25.80 -1.21
C CYS A 378 -17.86 -26.86 -2.27
N GLY A 379 -17.99 -26.49 -3.55
CA GLY A 379 -17.60 -27.31 -4.68
C GLY A 379 -16.09 -27.55 -4.73
N LYS A 380 -15.64 -28.73 -5.16
CA LYS A 380 -14.21 -29.08 -5.16
C LYS A 380 -13.39 -28.46 -6.31
N ILE A 381 -14.06 -27.77 -7.24
CA ILE A 381 -13.43 -27.08 -8.37
C ILE A 381 -13.47 -25.57 -8.15
N SER A 382 -14.66 -24.98 -8.06
CA SER A 382 -14.82 -23.54 -7.81
C SER A 382 -14.46 -23.10 -6.40
N PHE A 383 -14.55 -24.00 -5.39
CA PHE A 383 -14.52 -23.66 -3.97
C PHE A 383 -15.60 -22.64 -3.56
N GLU A 384 -16.64 -22.49 -4.38
CA GLU A 384 -17.83 -21.68 -4.10
C GLU A 384 -18.93 -22.57 -3.52
N ILE A 385 -19.92 -21.96 -2.86
CA ILE A 385 -21.08 -22.69 -2.37
C ILE A 385 -21.80 -23.34 -3.56
N MET A 386 -22.07 -24.65 -3.46
CA MET A 386 -22.64 -25.42 -4.58
C MET A 386 -24.08 -24.96 -4.86
N ARG A 387 -24.35 -24.44 -6.06
CA ARG A 387 -25.69 -24.02 -6.48
C ARG A 387 -26.49 -25.18 -7.04
N ASP A 388 -25.82 -26.09 -7.75
CA ASP A 388 -26.43 -27.30 -8.27
C ASP A 388 -25.52 -28.52 -8.01
N PRO A 389 -25.54 -29.08 -6.78
CA PRO A 389 -24.65 -30.16 -6.41
C PRO A 389 -24.97 -31.46 -7.17
N VAL A 390 -23.95 -32.08 -7.75
CA VAL A 390 -23.98 -33.38 -8.43
C VAL A 390 -22.93 -34.30 -7.86
N VAL A 391 -23.25 -35.59 -7.74
CA VAL A 391 -22.36 -36.60 -7.20
C VAL A 391 -21.83 -37.51 -8.32
N THR A 392 -20.53 -37.79 -8.29
CA THR A 392 -19.87 -38.75 -9.19
C THR A 392 -20.01 -40.18 -8.65
N PRO A 393 -19.80 -41.23 -9.48
CA PRO A 393 -19.77 -42.62 -9.00
C PRO A 393 -18.73 -42.88 -7.90
N SER A 394 -17.70 -42.04 -7.83
CA SER A 394 -16.68 -42.06 -6.77
C SER A 394 -17.18 -41.46 -5.43
N GLY A 395 -18.41 -40.95 -5.38
CA GLY A 395 -19.04 -40.38 -4.19
C GLY A 395 -18.66 -38.93 -3.91
N ILE A 396 -17.96 -38.25 -4.82
CA ILE A 396 -17.57 -36.85 -4.64
C ILE A 396 -18.64 -35.94 -5.21
N THR A 397 -19.01 -34.90 -4.45
CA THR A 397 -19.97 -33.90 -4.89
C THR A 397 -19.25 -32.66 -5.43
N TYR A 398 -19.71 -32.19 -6.58
CA TYR A 398 -19.25 -30.98 -7.27
C TYR A 398 -20.45 -30.09 -7.58
N ASP A 399 -20.19 -28.83 -7.91
CA ASP A 399 -21.21 -28.05 -8.63
C ASP A 399 -21.29 -28.54 -10.08
N ARG A 400 -22.51 -28.74 -10.59
CA ARG A 400 -22.77 -29.26 -11.93
C ARG A 400 -21.99 -28.50 -13.00
N LYS A 401 -22.04 -27.18 -12.95
CA LYS A 401 -21.46 -26.34 -13.99
C LYS A 401 -19.95 -26.56 -14.08
N ASP A 402 -19.29 -26.60 -12.92
CA ASP A 402 -17.85 -26.74 -12.85
C ASP A 402 -17.36 -28.11 -13.35
N ILE A 403 -18.05 -29.19 -12.94
CA ILE A 403 -17.64 -30.54 -13.37
C ILE A 403 -17.94 -30.78 -14.85
N GLU A 404 -19.04 -30.24 -15.38
CA GLU A 404 -19.35 -30.32 -16.81
C GLU A 404 -18.31 -29.54 -17.64
N GLU A 405 -17.90 -28.35 -17.21
CA GLU A 405 -16.82 -27.60 -17.86
C GLU A 405 -15.48 -28.36 -17.80
N HIS A 406 -15.14 -29.00 -16.67
CA HIS A 406 -13.95 -29.83 -16.54
C HIS A 406 -13.95 -31.02 -17.51
N LEU A 407 -15.07 -31.75 -17.58
CA LEU A 407 -15.20 -32.91 -18.46
C LEU A 407 -15.07 -32.51 -19.95
N GLN A 408 -15.58 -31.34 -20.32
CA GLN A 408 -15.48 -30.83 -21.68
C GLN A 408 -14.09 -30.29 -22.04
N ARG A 409 -13.44 -29.55 -21.13
CA ARG A 409 -12.20 -28.81 -21.44
C ARG A 409 -10.93 -29.55 -21.06
N VAL A 410 -10.94 -30.30 -19.96
CA VAL A 410 -9.74 -30.92 -19.36
C VAL A 410 -9.67 -32.40 -19.73
N GLY A 411 -10.75 -33.14 -19.52
CA GLY A 411 -10.83 -34.54 -19.91
C GLY A 411 -11.85 -35.35 -19.12
N HIS A 412 -12.13 -36.55 -19.63
CA HIS A 412 -13.17 -37.45 -19.13
C HIS A 412 -12.69 -38.26 -17.91
N PHE A 413 -12.35 -37.54 -16.83
CA PHE A 413 -11.94 -38.14 -15.56
C PHE A 413 -12.33 -37.25 -14.37
N ASP A 414 -12.54 -37.86 -13.21
CA ASP A 414 -12.85 -37.18 -11.96
C ASP A 414 -11.65 -36.32 -11.49
N PRO A 415 -11.81 -35.01 -11.22
CA PRO A 415 -10.70 -34.12 -10.86
C PRO A 415 -9.92 -34.55 -9.62
N VAL A 416 -10.58 -35.20 -8.66
CA VAL A 416 -10.00 -35.54 -7.36
C VAL A 416 -9.48 -36.97 -7.38
N THR A 417 -10.30 -37.94 -7.80
CA THR A 417 -9.92 -39.36 -7.76
C THR A 417 -9.22 -39.85 -9.02
N ARG A 418 -9.27 -39.08 -10.11
CA ARG A 418 -8.70 -39.42 -11.42
C ARG A 418 -9.31 -40.66 -12.10
N HIS A 419 -10.43 -41.18 -11.59
CA HIS A 419 -11.17 -42.26 -12.25
C HIS A 419 -11.83 -41.76 -13.55
N PRO A 420 -11.99 -42.60 -14.58
CA PRO A 420 -12.74 -42.25 -15.77
C PRO A 420 -14.16 -41.78 -15.40
N LEU A 421 -14.57 -40.64 -15.93
CA LEU A 421 -15.86 -40.02 -15.63
C LEU A 421 -16.43 -39.39 -16.91
N THR A 422 -17.71 -39.60 -17.15
CA THR A 422 -18.44 -39.00 -18.27
C THR A 422 -19.66 -38.22 -17.77
N ALA A 423 -20.13 -37.24 -18.55
CA ALA A 423 -21.18 -36.30 -18.10
C ALA A 423 -22.53 -36.99 -17.79
N ASP A 424 -22.82 -38.10 -18.46
CA ASP A 424 -24.00 -38.95 -18.22
C ASP A 424 -23.98 -39.66 -16.86
N GLN A 425 -22.80 -39.77 -16.23
CA GLN A 425 -22.64 -40.40 -14.93
C GLN A 425 -22.87 -39.43 -13.75
N LEU A 426 -23.12 -38.14 -14.03
CA LEU A 426 -23.37 -37.12 -13.01
C LEU A 426 -24.80 -37.22 -12.48
N ILE A 427 -24.95 -37.62 -11.22
CA ILE A 427 -26.25 -37.79 -10.57
C ILE A 427 -26.56 -36.52 -9.74
N PRO A 428 -27.73 -35.87 -9.90
CA PRO A 428 -28.14 -34.76 -9.04
C PRO A 428 -28.14 -35.16 -7.55
N ASN A 429 -27.43 -34.42 -6.71
CA ASN A 429 -27.37 -34.65 -5.28
C ASN A 429 -28.42 -33.78 -4.56
N LEU A 430 -29.68 -34.20 -4.62
CA LEU A 430 -30.82 -33.46 -4.06
C LEU A 430 -30.69 -33.23 -2.55
N ALA A 431 -30.13 -34.21 -1.81
CA ALA A 431 -29.90 -34.08 -0.38
C ALA A 431 -28.92 -32.95 -0.06
N MET A 432 -27.80 -32.87 -0.78
CA MET A 432 -26.86 -31.75 -0.60
C MET A 432 -27.47 -30.42 -1.00
N LYS A 433 -28.34 -30.40 -2.02
CA LYS A 433 -29.05 -29.18 -2.42
C LYS A 433 -29.94 -28.64 -1.31
N GLU A 434 -30.72 -29.49 -0.66
CA GLU A 434 -31.55 -29.11 0.49
C GLU A 434 -30.70 -28.57 1.66
N VAL A 435 -29.55 -29.19 1.91
CA VAL A 435 -28.63 -28.72 2.97
C VAL A 435 -28.04 -27.34 2.64
N VAL A 436 -27.63 -27.12 1.39
CA VAL A 436 -27.12 -25.81 0.95
C VAL A 436 -28.22 -24.76 1.01
N ASP A 437 -29.43 -25.07 0.54
CA ASP A 437 -30.55 -24.14 0.54
C ASP A 437 -30.95 -23.75 1.98
N ALA A 438 -31.04 -24.73 2.88
CA ALA A 438 -31.30 -24.47 4.30
C ALA A 438 -30.20 -23.58 4.93
N PHE A 439 -28.93 -23.86 4.63
CA PHE A 439 -27.81 -23.04 5.09
C PHE A 439 -27.92 -21.61 4.58
N LEU A 440 -28.25 -21.40 3.30
CA LEU A 440 -28.38 -20.08 2.69
C LEU A 440 -29.56 -19.27 3.24
N VAL A 441 -30.67 -19.92 3.61
CA VAL A 441 -31.82 -19.25 4.26
C VAL A 441 -31.42 -18.69 5.63
N GLU A 442 -30.66 -19.45 6.41
CA GLU A 442 -30.19 -19.01 7.73
C GLU A 442 -28.98 -18.05 7.63
N ASN A 443 -28.26 -18.10 6.51
CA ASN A 443 -27.01 -17.40 6.28
C ASN A 443 -27.05 -16.67 4.94
N GLU A 444 -27.94 -15.68 4.80
CA GLU A 444 -28.06 -14.89 3.57
C GLU A 444 -26.73 -14.26 3.14
N TRP A 445 -25.86 -13.96 4.11
CA TRP A 445 -24.49 -13.47 3.88
C TRP A 445 -23.62 -14.41 3.03
N ALA A 446 -23.90 -15.72 3.03
CA ALA A 446 -23.15 -16.71 2.25
C ALA A 446 -23.47 -16.65 0.76
N ASN A 447 -24.50 -15.91 0.33
CA ASN A 447 -24.73 -15.65 -1.10
C ASN A 447 -23.73 -14.66 -1.72
N GLU A 448 -23.08 -13.84 -0.89
CA GLU A 448 -22.12 -12.84 -1.32
C GLU A 448 -20.67 -13.32 -1.32
N TYR A 449 -20.41 -14.49 -0.74
CA TYR A 449 -19.12 -15.20 -0.77
C TYR A 449 -18.93 -15.88 -2.13
#